data_AF-A0A920EVK7-F1
#
_entry.id   AF-A0A920EVK7-F1
#
_cell.length_a   1.000
_cell.length_b   1.000
_cell.length_c   1.000
_cell.angle_alpha   90.00
_cell.angle_beta   90.00
_cell.angle_gamma   90.00
#
_symmetry.space_group_name_H-M   'P 1'
#
loop_
_entity.id
_entity.type
_entity.pdbx_description
1 polymer ?
#
loop_
_entity_poly.entity_id
_entity_poly.type
_entity_poly.pdbx_seq_one_letter_code
_entity_poly.pdbx_strand_id
1 'polypeptide(L)' 'MRALCKYLFKISDEEINSLEIPTGNPMIINFTDNLKIDNAKYLDKERAKPIINLD' A
#
# COMPACT_ATOMS: atom_id res chain seq x y z
N MET A 1 6.91 -7.26 -4.80
CA MET A 1 5.76 -6.59 -4.16
C MET A 1 6.19 -5.33 -3.38
N ARG A 2 7.03 -5.42 -2.33
CA ARG A 2 7.50 -4.23 -1.57
C ARG A 2 8.07 -3.10 -2.42
N ALA A 3 8.91 -3.41 -3.42
CA ALA A 3 9.46 -2.39 -4.33
C ALA A 3 8.39 -1.61 -5.11
N LEU A 4 7.31 -2.28 -5.52
CA LEU A 4 6.20 -1.63 -6.21
C LEU A 4 5.42 -0.72 -5.24
N CYS A 5 5.14 -1.19 -4.02
CA CYS A 5 4.50 -0.36 -2.99
C CYS A 5 5.37 0.85 -2.62
N LYS A 6 6.69 0.69 -2.56
CA LYS A 6 7.64 1.78 -2.34
C LYS A 6 7.50 2.87 -3.40
N TYR A 7 7.44 2.48 -4.67
CA TYR A 7 7.26 3.39 -5.79
C TYR A 7 5.87 4.06 -5.77
N LEU A 8 4.82 3.27 -5.61
CA LEU A 8 3.44 3.71 -5.63
C LEU A 8 3.11 4.69 -4.49
N PHE A 9 3.50 4.36 -3.26
CA PHE A 9 3.21 5.15 -2.06
C PHE A 9 4.37 6.08 -1.66
N LYS A 10 5.39 6.21 -2.51
CA LYS A 10 6.56 7.08 -2.30
C LYS A 10 7.21 6.88 -0.93
N ILE A 11 7.35 5.62 -0.51
CA ILE A 11 7.94 5.25 0.79
C ILE A 11 9.45 5.46 0.71
N SER A 12 10.04 6.08 1.74
CA SER A 12 11.48 6.31 1.78
C SER A 12 12.30 5.02 1.97
N ASP A 13 13.60 5.10 1.78
CA ASP A 13 14.53 3.99 1.99
C ASP A 13 14.63 3.61 3.48
N GLU A 14 14.43 4.58 4.37
CA GLU A 14 14.40 4.37 5.81
C GLU A 14 13.07 3.70 6.23
N GLU A 15 11.95 4.15 5.66
CA GLU A 15 10.60 3.69 6.01
C GLU A 15 10.25 2.32 5.40
N ILE A 16 10.86 1.91 4.30
CA ILE A 16 10.51 0.63 3.63
C ILE A 16 10.68 -0.59 4.54
N ASN A 17 11.55 -0.51 5.55
CA ASN A 17 11.78 -1.57 6.52
C ASN A 17 10.58 -1.83 7.43
N SER A 18 9.73 -0.82 7.67
CA SER A 18 8.51 -0.96 8.47
C SER A 18 7.30 -1.43 7.65
N LEU A 19 7.42 -1.52 6.32
CA LEU A 19 6.33 -1.95 5.45
C LEU A 19 6.04 -3.45 5.60
N GLU A 20 4.91 -3.77 6.24
CA GLU A 20 4.35 -5.11 6.32
C GLU A 20 3.22 -5.31 5.30
N ILE A 21 3.31 -6.37 4.50
CA ILE A 21 2.23 -6.77 3.59
C ILE A 21 1.70 -8.13 4.06
N PRO A 22 0.44 -8.22 4.51
CA PRO A 22 -0.15 -9.46 4.99
C PRO A 22 -0.25 -10.48 3.85
N THR A 23 0.09 -11.73 4.14
CA THR A 23 -0.02 -12.83 3.17
C THR A 23 -1.48 -13.22 2.97
N GLY A 24 -1.89 -13.59 1.75
CA GLY A 24 -3.26 -14.07 1.50
C GLY A 24 -4.37 -13.06 1.81
N ASN A 25 -4.07 -11.76 1.75
CA ASN A 25 -5.05 -10.68 1.86
C ASN A 25 -4.83 -9.71 0.69
N PRO A 26 -5.69 -9.74 -0.36
CA PRO A 26 -5.52 -8.86 -1.51
C PRO A 26 -5.65 -7.39 -1.13
N MET A 27 -4.77 -6.57 -1.70
CA MET A 27 -4.84 -5.11 -1.60
C MET A 27 -5.42 -4.54 -2.89
N ILE A 28 -6.49 -3.77 -2.77
CA ILE A 28 -7.06 -2.98 -3.86
C ILE A 28 -6.45 -1.58 -3.80
N ILE A 29 -5.97 -1.11 -4.95
CA ILE A 29 -5.48 0.26 -5.14
C ILE A 29 -6.34 0.89 -6.24
N ASN A 30 -7.02 1.98 -5.90
CA ASN A 30 -7.80 2.76 -6.85
C ASN A 30 -6.95 3.91 -7.36
N PHE A 31 -7.01 4.14 -8.67
CA PHE A 31 -6.33 5.23 -9.33
C PHE A 31 -7.37 6.22 -9.87
N THR A 32 -7.05 7.50 -9.78
CA THR A 32 -7.70 8.56 -10.54
C THR A 32 -7.35 8.44 -12.03
N ASP A 33 -8.06 9.18 -12.88
CA ASP A 33 -7.84 9.22 -14.33
C ASP A 33 -6.40 9.62 -14.72
N ASN A 34 -5.70 10.33 -13.84
CA ASN A 34 -4.30 10.75 -14.04
C ASN A 34 -3.27 9.73 -13.49
N LEU A 35 -3.69 8.49 -13.23
CA LEU A 35 -2.86 7.42 -12.63
C LEU A 35 -2.28 7.80 -11.25
N LYS A 36 -2.87 8.78 -10.56
CA LYS A 36 -2.56 9.06 -9.16
C LYS A 36 -3.39 8.13 -8.28
N ILE A 37 -2.79 7.63 -7.21
CA ILE A 37 -3.48 6.81 -6.23
C ILE A 37 -4.53 7.67 -5.54
N ASP A 38 -5.77 7.21 -5.58
CA ASP A 38 -6.90 7.79 -4.86
C ASP A 38 -7.00 7.19 -3.45
N ASN A 39 -7.04 5.86 -3.38
CA ASN A 39 -7.05 5.14 -2.11
C ASN A 39 -6.46 3.73 -2.28
N ALA A 40 -6.07 3.11 -1.17
CA ALA A 40 -5.73 1.70 -1.14
C ALA A 40 -6.27 1.06 0.14
N LYS A 41 -6.74 -0.19 0.03
CA LYS A 41 -7.23 -0.96 1.17
C LYS A 41 -7.05 -2.45 0.97
N TYR A 42 -6.89 -3.15 2.08
CA TYR A 42 -7.00 -4.60 2.11
C TYR A 42 -8.47 -5.05 2.07
N LEU A 43 -8.74 -6.19 1.42
CA LEU A 43 -10.09 -6.75 1.34
C LEU A 43 -10.54 -7.37 2.67
N ASP A 44 -9.63 -8.04 3.35
CA ASP A 44 -9.85 -8.55 4.70
C ASP A 44 -9.37 -7.50 5.71
N LYS A 45 -10.33 -6.96 6.47
CA LYS A 45 -10.07 -5.91 7.47
C LYS A 45 -9.39 -6.44 8.73
N GLU A 46 -9.66 -7.69 9.13
CA GLU A 46 -9.09 -8.27 10.35
C GLU A 46 -7.59 -8.54 10.18
N ARG A 47 -7.17 -8.80 8.95
CA ARG A 47 -5.79 -9.08 8.58
C ARG A 47 -5.10 -7.89 7.92
N ALA A 48 -5.75 -6.73 7.90
CA ALA A 48 -5.19 -5.52 7.31
C ALA A 48 -3.97 -5.04 8.11
N LYS A 49 -2.98 -4.51 7.40
CA LYS A 49 -1.84 -3.81 7.99
C LYS A 49 -1.89 -2.34 7.58
N PRO A 50 -1.29 -1.43 8.36
CA PRO A 50 -1.19 -0.02 7.96
C PRO A 50 -0.49 0.11 6.60
N ILE A 51 -1.03 0.99 5.75
CA ILE A 51 -0.37 1.38 4.50
C ILE A 51 0.28 2.74 4.73
N ILE A 52 1.58 2.84 4.46
CA ILE A 52 2.37 4.05 4.73
C ILE A 52 2.04 5.11 3.68
N ASN A 53 1.96 6.39 4.09
CA ASN A 53 1.70 7.56 3.24
C ASN A 53 0.35 7.52 2.48
N LEU A 54 -0.67 6.95 3.12
CA LEU A 54 -2.06 6.96 2.67
C LEU A 54 -2.93 7.35 3.87
N ASP A 55 -3.62 8.49 3.74
CA ASP A 55 -4.57 9.02 4.73
C ASP A 55 -6.01 8.62 4.40
#